data_AF-A0A928JVY9-F1
#
_entry.id   AF-A0A928JVY9-F1
#
_cell.length_a   1.000
_cell.length_b   1.000
_cell.length_c   1.000
_cell.angle_alpha   90.00
_cell.angle_beta   90.00
_cell.angle_gamma   90.00
#
_symmetry.space_group_name_H-M   'P 1'
#
loop_
_entity.id
_entity.type
_entity.pdbx_description
1 polymer ?
#
loop_
_entity_poly.entity_id
_entity_poly.type
_entity_poly.pdbx_seq_one_letter_code
_entity_poly.pdbx_strand_id
1 'polypeptide(L)'
;MVKGVNKTIIEISNTGNKLFNRVILFVSPEYVDKSDKKLTEEAQSLIRKLESMSGESLRSAVKRQRKRKRRIIIFSVLGSIAVTVAVLLIIL
;
A
#
# COMPACT_ATOMS: atom_id res chain seq x y z
N MET A 1 -41.05 18.63 4.77
CA MET A 1 -40.13 19.07 5.85
C MET A 1 -38.71 19.03 5.31
N VAL A 2 -38.02 20.17 5.20
CA VAL A 2 -36.63 20.26 4.74
C VAL A 2 -35.75 20.45 5.97
N LYS A 3 -34.79 19.55 6.23
CA LYS A 3 -33.91 19.58 7.43
C LYS A 3 -32.68 20.49 7.30
N GLY A 4 -32.65 21.38 6.30
CA GLY A 4 -31.52 22.26 6.02
C GLY A 4 -30.48 21.63 5.07
N VAL A 5 -29.78 22.48 4.32
CA VAL A 5 -28.72 22.09 3.38
C VAL A 5 -27.40 22.61 3.95
N ASN A 6 -26.67 21.77 4.70
CA ASN A 6 -25.28 22.04 5.04
C ASN A 6 -24.43 20.83 4.62
N LYS A 7 -23.79 20.91 3.45
CA LYS A 7 -22.90 19.88 2.91
C LYS A 7 -21.58 20.53 2.52
N THR A 8 -20.58 20.41 3.39
CA THR A 8 -19.18 20.63 3.00
C THR A 8 -18.67 19.34 2.39
N ILE A 9 -18.45 19.35 1.08
CA ILE A 9 -17.99 18.21 0.28
C ILE A 9 -16.56 18.48 -0.17
N ILE A 10 -15.69 17.49 0.01
CA ILE A 10 -14.36 17.49 -0.59
C ILE A 10 -14.38 16.51 -1.74
N GLU A 11 -14.22 17.03 -2.95
CA GLU A 11 -14.05 16.22 -4.16
C GLU A 11 -12.57 16.09 -4.48
N ILE A 12 -12.09 14.85 -4.56
CA ILE A 12 -10.76 14.52 -5.03
C ILE A 12 -10.91 13.87 -6.40
N SER A 13 -10.53 14.62 -7.43
CA SER A 13 -10.46 14.14 -8.80
C SER A 13 -9.07 13.56 -9.09
N ASN A 14 -9.00 12.60 -10.01
CA ASN A 14 -7.77 11.94 -10.43
C ASN A 14 -7.00 11.32 -9.24
N THR A 15 -7.61 10.29 -8.65
CA THR A 15 -7.08 9.60 -7.47
C THR A 15 -5.81 8.78 -7.73
N GLY A 16 -5.32 8.69 -8.97
CA GLY A 16 -4.23 7.79 -9.35
C GLY A 16 -4.57 6.29 -9.30
N ASN A 17 -5.80 5.93 -8.91
CA ASN A 17 -6.26 4.55 -8.83
C ASN A 17 -6.79 4.05 -10.18
N LYS A 18 -6.48 2.80 -10.55
CA LYS A 18 -6.93 2.19 -11.82
C LYS A 18 -8.44 1.96 -11.90
N LEU A 19 -9.13 1.87 -10.76
CA LEU A 19 -10.53 1.50 -10.68
C LEU A 19 -11.46 2.68 -10.36
N PHE A 20 -10.97 3.69 -9.64
CA PHE A 20 -11.81 4.77 -9.12
C PHE A 20 -11.24 6.15 -9.51
N ASN A 21 -11.87 6.88 -10.42
CA ASN A 21 -11.36 8.19 -10.86
C ASN A 21 -11.61 9.35 -9.89
N ARG A 22 -12.55 9.19 -8.95
CA ARG A 22 -12.98 10.27 -8.04
C ARG A 22 -13.31 9.71 -6.66
N VAL A 23 -13.00 10.49 -5.62
CA VAL A 23 -13.48 10.28 -4.25
C VAL A 23 -14.26 11.51 -3.80
N ILE A 24 -15.38 11.27 -3.12
CA ILE A 24 -16.23 12.30 -2.55
C ILE A 24 -16.28 12.06 -1.04
N LEU A 25 -15.78 13.03 -0.27
CA LEU A 25 -15.81 13.00 1.18
C LEU A 25 -16.85 14.00 1.68
N PHE A 26 -17.71 13.53 2.60
CA PHE A 26 -18.66 14.38 3.30
C PHE A 26 -18.05 14.77 4.64
N VAL A 27 -17.87 16.07 4.86
CA VAL A 27 -17.37 16.58 6.15
C VAL A 27 -18.54 16.60 7.13
N SER A 28 -18.33 16.07 8.33
CA SER A 28 -19.37 16.12 9.36
C SER A 28 -19.69 17.57 9.74
N PRO A 29 -20.95 17.90 10.04
CA PRO A 29 -21.38 19.27 10.32
C PRO A 29 -20.58 19.97 11.42
N GLU A 30 -20.15 19.22 12.44
CA GLU A 30 -19.35 19.69 13.58
C GLU A 30 -17.90 20.11 13.22
N TYR A 31 -17.46 19.89 11.98
CA TYR A 31 -16.13 20.27 11.50
C TYR A 31 -16.16 21.24 10.30
N VAL A 32 -17.32 21.82 9.98
CA VAL A 32 -17.47 22.80 8.88
C VAL A 32 -16.70 24.09 9.15
N ASP A 33 -16.44 24.42 10.42
CA ASP A 33 -15.67 25.57 10.87
C ASP A 33 -14.14 25.39 10.76
N LYS A 34 -13.67 24.17 10.44
CA LYS A 34 -12.24 23.89 10.31
C LYS A 34 -11.70 24.53 9.04
N SER A 35 -10.44 24.96 9.14
CA SER A 35 -9.75 25.54 7.99
C SER A 35 -9.64 24.54 6.85
N ASP A 36 -9.80 25.03 5.62
CA ASP A 36 -9.66 24.25 4.39
C ASP A 36 -8.35 23.48 4.36
N LYS A 37 -7.26 24.08 4.85
CA LYS A 37 -5.94 23.44 4.94
C LYS A 37 -5.98 22.16 5.76
N LYS A 38 -6.61 22.20 6.95
CA LYS A 38 -6.69 21.04 7.85
C LYS A 38 -7.58 19.94 7.26
N LEU A 39 -8.71 20.32 6.67
CA LEU A 39 -9.61 19.39 5.99
C LEU A 39 -8.93 18.72 4.78
N THR A 40 -8.13 19.49 4.04
CA THR A 40 -7.35 18.98 2.90
C THR A 40 -6.25 18.02 3.34
N GLU A 41 -5.50 18.34 4.39
CA GLU A 41 -4.45 17.47 4.95
C GLU A 41 -5.03 16.12 5.40
N GLU A 42 -6.17 16.13 6.09
CA GLU A 42 -6.84 14.91 6.55
C GLU A 42 -7.38 14.08 5.38
N ALA A 43 -7.99 14.74 4.39
CA ALA A 43 -8.48 14.10 3.18
C ALA A 43 -7.34 13.42 2.39
N GLN A 44 -6.20 14.09 2.23
CA GLN A 44 -5.01 13.52 1.58
C GLN A 44 -4.42 12.34 2.36
N SER A 45 -4.38 12.43 3.69
CA SER A 45 -3.94 11.33 4.56
C SER A 45 -4.80 10.07 4.37
N LEU A 46 -6.13 10.25 4.32
CA LEU A 46 -7.09 9.18 4.06
C LEU A 46 -6.85 8.49 2.70
N ILE A 47 -6.65 9.26 1.63
CA ILE A 47 -6.41 8.72 0.28
C ILE A 47 -5.11 7.91 0.23
N ARG A 48 -4.01 8.43 0.79
CA ARG A 48 -2.73 7.70 0.83
C ARG A 48 -2.85 6.38 1.57
N LYS A 49 -3.64 6.35 2.65
CA LYS A 49 -3.93 5.12 3.38
C LYS A 49 -4.74 4.15 2.52
N LEU A 50 -5.74 4.63 1.79
CA LEU A 50 -6.55 3.82 0.87
C LEU A 50 -5.70 3.23 -0.28
N GLU A 51 -4.80 4.02 -0.86
CA GLU A 51 -3.83 3.55 -1.86
C GLU A 51 -2.93 2.44 -1.30
N SER A 52 -2.44 2.63 -0.07
CA SER A 52 -1.59 1.64 0.61
C SER A 52 -2.33 0.32 0.88
N MET A 53 -3.66 0.34 0.99
CA MET A 53 -4.51 -0.82 1.18
C MET A 53 -5.01 -1.43 -0.15
N SER A 54 -4.97 -0.68 -1.25
CA SER A 54 -5.38 -1.15 -2.55
C SER A 54 -4.52 -2.35 -3.00
N GLY A 55 -5.18 -3.39 -3.51
CA GLY A 55 -4.63 -4.75 -3.60
C GLY A 55 -3.31 -4.95 -4.38
N GLU A 56 -2.78 -3.94 -5.08
CA GLU A 56 -1.46 -4.00 -5.72
C GLU A 56 -0.31 -3.97 -4.71
N SER A 57 -0.40 -3.20 -3.62
CA SER A 57 0.60 -3.18 -2.55
C SER A 57 0.62 -4.51 -1.78
N LEU A 58 -0.55 -5.08 -1.50
CA LEU A 58 -0.69 -6.37 -0.84
C LEU A 58 -0.24 -7.53 -1.75
N ARG A 59 -0.64 -7.54 -3.03
CA ARG A 59 -0.18 -8.55 -4.01
C ARG A 59 1.32 -8.46 -4.25
N SER A 60 1.89 -7.27 -4.32
CA SER A 60 3.33 -7.07 -4.51
C SER A 60 4.13 -7.45 -3.26
N ALA A 61 3.64 -7.14 -2.06
CA ALA A 61 4.24 -7.56 -0.79
C ALA A 61 4.29 -9.09 -0.67
N VAL A 62 3.18 -9.78 -0.95
CA VAL A 62 3.11 -11.25 -0.94
C VAL A 62 4.02 -11.87 -2.00
N LYS A 63 4.05 -11.32 -3.23
CA LYS A 63 4.97 -11.79 -4.29
C LYS A 63 6.43 -11.57 -3.91
N ARG A 64 6.78 -10.45 -3.30
CA ARG A 64 8.14 -10.11 -2.86
C ARG A 64 8.61 -11.05 -1.74
N GLN A 65 7.72 -11.40 -0.82
CA GLN A 65 7.98 -12.36 0.25
C GLN A 65 8.23 -13.77 -0.31
N ARG A 66 7.42 -14.24 -1.27
CA ARG A 66 7.65 -15.52 -1.98
C ARG A 66 8.98 -15.56 -2.72
N LYS A 67 9.34 -14.49 -3.45
CA LYS A 67 10.65 -14.39 -4.14
C LYS A 67 11.83 -14.42 -3.17
N ARG A 68 11.69 -13.82 -1.98
CA ARG A 68 12.75 -13.84 -0.96
C ARG A 68 12.95 -15.23 -0.37
N LYS A 69 11.87 -15.94 -0.01
CA LYS A 69 11.93 -17.34 0.45
C LYS A 69 12.57 -18.26 -0.60
N ARG A 70 12.16 -18.13 -1.87
CA ARG A 70 12.73 -18.92 -2.97
C ARG A 70 14.23 -18.68 -3.16
N ARG A 71 14.70 -17.45 -3.06
CA ARG A 71 16.15 -17.15 -3.13
C ARG A 71 16.92 -17.79 -1.98
N ILE A 72 16.43 -17.70 -0.75
CA ILE A 72 17.08 -18.31 0.41
C ILE A 72 17.23 -19.82 0.21
N ILE A 73 16.17 -20.51 -0.24
CA ILE A 73 16.21 -21.95 -0.52
C ILE A 73 17.24 -22.29 -1.62
N ILE A 74 17.29 -21.52 -2.70
CA ILE A 74 18.24 -21.76 -3.80
C ILE A 74 19.69 -21.57 -3.31
N PHE A 75 19.96 -20.50 -2.56
CA PHE A 75 21.31 -20.24 -2.03
C PHE A 75 21.74 -21.28 -0.98
N SER A 76 20.83 -21.79 -0.15
CA SER A 76 21.17 -22.85 0.80
C SER A 76 21.53 -24.17 0.09
N VAL A 77 20.82 -24.53 -0.97
CA VAL A 77 21.10 -25.76 -1.75
C VAL A 77 22.40 -25.65 -2.55
N LEU A 78 22.64 -24.50 -3.19
CA LEU A 78 23.89 -24.28 -3.93
C LEU A 78 25.09 -24.22 -2.99
N GLY A 79 24.93 -23.58 -1.82
CA GLY A 79 25.97 -23.51 -0.80
C GLY A 79 26.37 -24.89 -0.28
N SER A 80 25.41 -25.77 -0.04
CA SER A 80 25.73 -27.13 0.44
C SER A 80 26.49 -27.94 -0.60
N ILE A 81 26.12 -27.86 -1.88
CA ILE A 81 26.81 -28.57 -2.97
C ILE A 81 28.26 -28.09 -3.11
N ALA A 82 28.49 -26.78 -3.06
CA ALA A 82 29.83 -26.20 -3.17
C ALA A 82 30.75 -26.67 -2.03
N VAL A 83 30.24 -26.75 -0.80
CA VAL A 83 31.00 -27.26 0.35
C VAL A 83 31.35 -28.73 0.16
N THR A 84 30.41 -29.56 -0.30
CA THR A 84 30.68 -31.00 -0.51
C THR A 84 31.77 -31.23 -1.56
N VAL A 85 31.73 -30.50 -2.68
CA VAL A 85 32.74 -30.61 -3.74
C VAL A 85 34.12 -30.13 -3.25
N ALA A 86 34.17 -29.04 -2.50
CA ALA A 86 35.43 -28.52 -1.95
C ALA A 86 36.08 -29.51 -0.97
N VAL A 87 35.29 -30.14 -0.10
CA VAL A 87 35.78 -31.17 0.82
C VAL A 87 36.29 -32.39 0.05
N LEU A 88 35.57 -32.82 -1.00
CA LEU A 88 35.95 -33.97 -1.81
C LEU A 88 37.26 -33.73 -2.57
N LEU A 89 37.49 -32.50 -3.05
CA LEU A 89 38.76 -32.09 -3.69
C LEU A 89 39.94 -31.95 -2.74
N ILE A 90 39.70 -31.74 -1.44
CA ILE A 90 40.77 -31.68 -0.42
C ILE A 90 41.20 -33.09 -0.01
N ILE A 91 40.29 -34.07 -0.10
CA ILE A 91 40.53 -35.46 0.32
C ILE A 91 41.15 -36.31 -0.81
N LEU A 92 40.92 -35.94 -2.08
CA LEU A 92 41.51 -36.57 -3.28
C LEU A 92 42.91 -36.01 -3.57
#